data_AF-A0A0Q4FQ00-F1
#
_entry.id   AF-A0A0Q4FQ00-F1
#
_cell.length_a   1.000
_cell.length_b   1.000
_cell.length_c   1.000
_cell.angle_alpha   90.00
_cell.angle_beta   90.00
_cell.angle_gamma   90.00
#
_symmetry.space_group_name_H-M   'P 1'
#
loop_
_entity.id
_entity.type
_entity.pdbx_description
1 polymer ?
#
loop_
_entity_poly.entity_id
_entity_poly.type
_entity_poly.pdbx_seq_one_letter_code
_entity_poly.pdbx_strand_id
1 'polypeptide(L)' 'MSAVAERAGARAVAAAVARLEARVAEAVPEARVVRDGDTLRVEGRGVFDAVRWAGGLLR' A
#
# COMPACT_ATOMS: atom_id res chain seq x y z
N MET A 1 -14.92 -19.68 -4.46
CA MET A 1 -15.08 -18.71 -3.34
C MET A 1 -16.41 -18.00 -3.52
N SER A 2 -17.08 -17.56 -2.44
CA SER A 2 -18.36 -16.84 -2.58
C SER A 2 -18.11 -15.37 -2.94
N ALA A 3 -19.02 -14.76 -3.70
CA ALA A 3 -18.95 -13.33 -4.07
C ALA A 3 -18.94 -12.36 -2.87
N VAL A 4 -19.26 -12.84 -1.66
CA VAL A 4 -19.17 -12.08 -0.41
C VAL A 4 -17.75 -12.10 0.14
N ALA A 5 -17.07 -13.26 0.08
CA ALA A 5 -15.68 -13.39 0.50
C ALA A 5 -14.74 -12.56 -0.40
N GLU A 6 -15.02 -12.50 -1.71
CA GLU A 6 -14.27 -11.67 -2.66
C GLU A 6 -14.43 -10.18 -2.36
N ARG A 7 -15.66 -9.72 -2.10
CA ARG A 7 -15.92 -8.32 -1.72
C ARG A 7 -15.29 -7.94 -0.38
N ALA A 8 -15.30 -8.85 0.60
CA ALA A 8 -14.63 -8.64 1.88
C ALA A 8 -13.10 -8.58 1.70
N GLY A 9 -12.53 -9.47 0.90
CA GLY A 9 -11.11 -9.44 0.54
C GLY A 9 -10.72 -8.15 -0.17
N ALA A 10 -11.49 -7.71 -1.16
CA ALA A 10 -11.25 -6.46 -1.89
C ALA A 10 -11.31 -5.23 -0.97
N ARG A 11 -12.25 -5.18 -0.01
CA ARG A 11 -12.33 -4.10 0.98
C ARG A 11 -11.12 -4.10 1.93
N ALA A 12 -10.70 -5.28 2.40
CA ALA A 12 -9.53 -5.39 3.27
C ALA A 12 -8.25 -4.95 2.55
N VAL A 13 -8.07 -5.36 1.30
CA VAL A 13 -6.95 -4.93 0.45
C VAL A 13 -6.98 -3.43 0.22
N ALA A 14 -8.14 -2.86 -0.13
CA ALA A 14 -8.27 -1.42 -0.33
C ALA A 14 -7.91 -0.61 0.93
N ALA A 15 -8.31 -1.09 2.12
CA ALA A 15 -7.96 -0.45 3.39
C ALA A 15 -6.46 -0.55 3.69
N ALA A 16 -5.84 -1.70 3.41
CA ALA A 16 -4.39 -1.89 3.58
C ALA A 16 -3.60 -0.96 2.64
N VAL A 17 -4.03 -0.84 1.37
CA VAL A 17 -3.43 0.05 0.39
C VAL A 17 -3.52 1.52 0.83
N ALA A 18 -4.71 1.98 1.24
CA ALA A 18 -4.88 3.37 1.71
C ALA A 18 -4.00 3.68 2.94
N ARG A 19 -3.84 2.70 3.85
CA ARG A 19 -2.95 2.85 5.00
C ARG A 19 -1.48 2.92 4.59
N LEU A 20 -1.07 2.13 3.58
CA LEU A 20 0.27 2.17 3.03
C LEU A 20 0.57 3.50 2.33
N GLU A 21 -0.37 4.01 1.53
CA GLU A 21 -0.27 5.32 0.89
C GLU A 21 -0.04 6.45 1.90
N ALA A 22 -0.83 6.48 2.98
CA ALA A 22 -0.69 7.48 4.05
C ALA A 22 0.69 7.40 4.72
N ARG A 23 1.18 6.19 5.00
CA ARG A 23 2.48 5.98 5.64
C ARG A 23 3.66 6.36 4.74
N VAL A 24 3.55 6.06 3.45
CA VAL A 24 4.54 6.48 2.45
C VAL A 24 4.58 8.00 2.34
N ALA A 25 3.42 8.67 2.29
CA ALA A 25 3.36 10.13 2.23
C ALA A 25 3.93 10.80 3.49
N GLU A 26 3.70 10.22 4.68
CA GLU A 26 4.30 10.68 5.94
C GLU A 26 5.83 10.49 5.97
N ALA A 27 6.32 9.33 5.53
CA ALA A 27 7.74 8.97 5.64
C ALA A 27 8.60 9.55 4.51
N VAL A 28 8.04 9.68 3.29
CA VAL A 28 8.73 10.15 2.10
C VAL A 28 7.79 11.10 1.32
N PRO A 29 7.71 12.38 1.70
CA PRO A 29 6.80 13.36 1.09
C PRO A 29 7.00 13.56 -0.41
N GLU A 30 8.21 13.27 -0.91
CA GLU A 30 8.57 13.38 -2.34
C GLU A 30 8.29 12.09 -3.12
N ALA A 31 7.77 11.05 -2.47
CA ALA A 31 7.41 9.81 -3.15
C ALA A 31 6.14 10.00 -3.97
N ARG A 32 6.20 9.57 -5.23
CA ARG A 32 5.05 9.44 -6.11
C ARG A 32 4.43 8.07 -5.92
N VAL A 33 3.16 8.03 -5.55
CA VAL A 33 2.38 6.79 -5.52
C VAL A 33 1.47 6.73 -6.74
N VAL A 34 1.54 5.64 -7.49
CA VAL A 34 0.72 5.38 -8.68
C VAL A 34 0.00 4.05 -8.47
N ARG A 35 -1.31 4.06 -8.65
CA ARG A 35 -2.14 2.85 -8.60
C ARG A 35 -2.46 2.38 -10.01
N ASP A 36 -2.19 1.11 -10.27
CA ASP A 36 -2.47 0.45 -11.54
C ASP A 36 -3.22 -0.86 -11.27
N GLY A 37 -4.55 -0.79 -11.32
CA GLY A 37 -5.45 -1.89 -10.94
C GLY A 37 -5.17 -2.38 -9.51
N ASP A 38 -4.72 -3.62 -9.42
CA ASP A 38 -4.35 -4.30 -8.16
C ASP A 38 -2.89 -4.08 -7.75
N THR A 39 -2.12 -3.35 -8.56
CA THR A 39 -0.73 -3.02 -8.30
C THR A 39 -0.60 -1.61 -7.73
N LEU A 40 0.19 -1.47 -6.67
CA LEU A 40 0.63 -0.17 -6.15
C LEU A 40 2.10 0.03 -6.48
N ARG A 41 2.44 1.11 -7.16
CA ARG A 41 3.81 1.48 -7.49
C ARG A 41 4.18 2.74 -6.72
N VAL A 42 5.29 2.68 -5.99
CA VAL A 42 5.82 3.81 -5.22
C VAL A 42 7.19 4.15 -5.79
N GLU A 43 7.36 5.39 -6.24
CA GLU A 43 8.59 5.89 -6.85
C GLU A 43 9.13 7.07 -6.04
N GLY A 44 10.42 7.08 -5.74
CA GLY A 44 11.04 8.17 -4.98
C GLY A 44 12.39 7.76 -4.40
N ARG A 45 13.22 8.74 -4.03
CA ARG A 45 14.48 8.48 -3.33
C ARG A 45 14.20 8.15 -1.86
N GLY A 46 14.88 7.13 -1.32
CA GLY A 46 14.68 6.67 0.07
C GLY A 46 13.42 5.85 0.31
N VAL A 47 12.60 5.59 -0.72
CA VAL A 47 11.37 4.78 -0.61
C VAL A 47 11.68 3.40 -0.05
N PHE A 48 12.68 2.68 -0.58
CA PHE A 48 13.00 1.32 -0.15
C PHE A 48 13.34 1.22 1.35
N ASP A 49 14.02 2.20 1.93
CA ASP A 49 14.33 2.23 3.36
C ASP A 49 13.08 2.47 4.21
N ALA A 50 12.16 3.31 3.73
CA ALA A 50 10.87 3.55 4.37
C ALA A 50 9.92 2.33 4.25
N VAL A 51 9.88 1.65 3.10
CA VAL A 51 9.01 0.46 2.90
C VAL A 51 9.60 -0.79 3.56
N ARG A 52 10.93 -0.87 3.73
CA ARG A 52 11.57 -1.94 4.52
C ARG A 52 11.01 -2.00 5.95
N TRP A 53 10.64 -0.84 6.51
CA TRP A 53 9.91 -0.76 7.78
C TRP A 53 8.45 -1.24 7.68
N ALA A 54 7.77 -0.97 6.56
CA ALA A 54 6.42 -1.47 6.29
C ALA A 54 6.36 -3.00 6.09
N GLY A 55 7.47 -3.66 5.76
CA GLY A 55 7.59 -5.13 5.83
C GLY A 55 7.33 -5.70 7.23
N GLY A 56 7.47 -4.89 8.29
CA GLY A 56 7.05 -5.23 9.65
C GLY A 56 5.55 -5.08 9.92
N LEU A 57 4.81 -4.37 9.06
CA LEU A 57 3.36 -4.12 9.15
C LEU A 57 2.51 -5.16 8.38
N LEU A 58 3.14 -6.02 7.56
CA LEU A 58 2.48 -7.10 6.80
C LEU A 58 2.55 -8.47 7.51
N ARG A 59 2.90 -8.49 8.81
CA ARG A 59 2.82 -9.68 9.67
C ARG A 59 1.54 -9.67 10.48
#